data_AF-A0A914P827-F1
#
_entry.id   AF-A0A914P827-F1
#
_cell.length_a   1.000
_cell.length_b   1.000
_cell.length_c   1.000
_cell.angle_alpha   90.00
_cell.angle_beta   90.00
_cell.angle_gamma   90.00
#
_symmetry.space_group_name_H-M   'P 1'
#
loop_
_entity.id
_entity.type
_entity.pdbx_description
1 polymer ?
#
loop_
_entity_poly.entity_id
_entity_poly.type
_entity_poly.pdbx_seq_one_letter_code
_entity_poly.pdbx_strand_id
1 'polypeptide(L)'
;MFRLRGRDRAVMVFSRGYGIIPPESSAEITVIIPSSEQWHRDPNDFSGRRIRVIAENLLFPLGFPLPLPTVQSKITALGKKLFHTTATNAPLTRLYVKFNILLSRVPDDWALIELKTTTSNEPIPPASTIPNL
;
A
#
# COMPACT_ATOMS: atom_id res chain seq x y z
N MET A 1 -8.52 11.76 6.98
CA MET A 1 -9.26 10.88 6.04
C MET A 1 -8.36 10.58 4.84
N PHE A 2 -8.44 9.39 4.25
CA PHE A 2 -7.68 9.04 3.05
C PHE A 2 -8.55 8.54 1.90
N ARG A 3 -8.02 8.65 0.68
CA ARG A 3 -8.50 8.02 -0.56
C ARG A 3 -7.33 7.41 -1.33
N LEU A 4 -7.48 6.17 -1.77
CA LEU A 4 -6.55 5.52 -2.69
C LEU A 4 -7.06 5.59 -4.13
N ARG A 5 -6.14 5.82 -5.08
CA ARG A 5 -6.40 5.80 -6.51
C ARG A 5 -5.29 5.06 -7.24
N GLY A 6 -5.65 3.99 -7.93
CA GLY A 6 -4.83 3.41 -9.00
C GLY A 6 -5.24 3.99 -10.34
N ARG A 7 -4.27 4.13 -11.26
CA ARG A 7 -4.56 4.47 -12.66
C ARG A 7 -5.31 3.33 -13.36
N ASP A 8 -4.86 2.09 -13.12
CA ASP A 8 -5.32 0.89 -13.82
C ASP A 8 -6.08 -0.03 -12.87
N ARG A 9 -7.39 0.21 -12.73
CA ARG A 9 -8.26 -0.52 -11.77
C ARG A 9 -8.43 -2.00 -12.08
N ALA A 10 -8.17 -2.42 -13.31
CA ALA A 10 -8.21 -3.83 -13.71
C ALA A 10 -6.96 -4.61 -13.27
N VAL A 11 -5.86 -3.91 -12.97
CA VAL A 11 -4.58 -4.53 -12.58
C VAL A 11 -4.47 -4.66 -11.07
N MET A 12 -5.23 -3.84 -10.33
CA MET A 12 -5.19 -3.84 -8.88
C MET A 12 -6.52 -3.44 -8.25
N VAL A 13 -6.90 -4.16 -7.22
CA VAL A 13 -8.09 -3.92 -6.41
C VAL A 13 -7.65 -3.66 -4.97
N PHE A 14 -8.12 -2.57 -4.38
CA PHE A 14 -7.87 -2.28 -2.97
C PHE A 14 -8.99 -2.87 -2.11
N SER A 15 -8.65 -3.47 -0.97
CA SER A 15 -9.67 -3.93 0.00
C SER A 15 -10.59 -2.80 0.46
N ARG A 16 -10.05 -1.57 0.52
CA ARG A 16 -10.81 -0.32 0.70
C ARG A 16 -10.13 0.85 0.02
N GLY A 17 -10.91 1.62 -0.74
CA GLY A 17 -10.41 2.83 -1.42
C GLY A 17 -10.52 4.12 -0.60
N TYR A 18 -11.24 4.09 0.52
CA TYR A 18 -11.44 5.23 1.42
C TYR A 18 -11.34 4.76 2.87
N GLY A 19 -10.89 5.63 3.75
CA GLY A 19 -10.89 5.33 5.17
C GLY A 19 -10.58 6.54 6.04
N ILE A 20 -10.74 6.35 7.34
CA ILE A 20 -10.37 7.33 8.35
C ILE A 20 -9.33 6.68 9.25
N ILE A 21 -8.22 7.38 9.44
CA ILE A 21 -7.13 6.98 10.32
C ILE A 21 -7.18 7.97 11.49
N PRO A 22 -7.45 7.51 12.72
CA PRO A 22 -7.35 8.35 13.91
C PRO A 22 -5.90 8.84 14.13
N PRO A 23 -5.69 9.90 14.92
CA PRO A 23 -4.36 10.33 15.32
C PRO A 23 -3.55 9.16 15.91
N GLU A 24 -2.25 9.14 15.62
CA GLU A 24 -1.31 8.10 16.12
C GLU A 24 -1.72 6.64 15.81
N SER A 25 -2.59 6.44 14.84
CA SER A 25 -3.06 5.12 14.42
C SER A 25 -2.58 4.77 13.02
N SER A 26 -2.61 3.48 12.70
CA SER A 26 -2.33 2.96 11.36
C SER A 26 -3.53 2.21 10.81
N ALA A 27 -3.64 2.15 9.48
CA ALA A 27 -4.61 1.31 8.80
C ALA A 27 -3.89 0.42 7.77
N GLU A 28 -4.20 -0.87 7.81
CA GLU A 28 -3.72 -1.82 6.81
C GLU A 28 -4.68 -1.84 5.60
N ILE A 29 -4.09 -1.87 4.41
CA ILE A 29 -4.84 -1.95 3.15
C ILE A 29 -4.20 -3.02 2.28
N THR A 30 -4.97 -4.06 1.99
CA THR A 30 -4.57 -5.13 1.09
C THR A 30 -4.76 -4.67 -0.36
N VAL A 31 -3.71 -4.86 -1.16
CA VAL A 31 -3.76 -4.70 -2.61
C VAL A 31 -3.85 -6.08 -3.23
N ILE A 32 -4.95 -6.35 -3.92
CA ILE A 32 -5.22 -7.60 -4.62
C ILE A 32 -4.85 -7.40 -6.08
N ILE A 33 -3.89 -8.20 -6.56
CA ILE A 33 -3.54 -8.28 -7.97
C ILE A 33 -4.26 -9.52 -8.52
N PRO A 34 -5.27 -9.35 -9.38
CA PRO A 34 -6.04 -10.47 -9.89
C PRO A 34 -5.21 -11.34 -10.85
N SER A 35 -5.69 -12.55 -11.15
CA SER A 35 -5.07 -13.41 -12.15
C SER A 35 -5.08 -12.75 -13.53
N SER A 36 -4.14 -13.14 -14.39
CA SER A 36 -3.98 -12.61 -15.75
C SER A 36 -5.26 -12.71 -16.59
N GLU A 37 -6.10 -13.72 -16.37
CA GLU A 37 -7.39 -13.92 -17.04
C GLU A 37 -8.38 -12.76 -16.84
N GLN A 38 -8.23 -12.03 -15.74
CA GLN A 38 -9.10 -10.89 -15.40
C GLN A 38 -8.57 -9.57 -15.95
N TRP A 39 -7.40 -9.58 -16.59
CA TRP A 39 -6.75 -8.37 -17.08
C TRP A 39 -7.24 -8.07 -18.49
N HIS A 40 -7.54 -6.79 -18.71
CA HIS A 40 -7.93 -6.27 -20.02
C HIS A 40 -6.79 -6.22 -21.07
N ARG A 41 -5.55 -6.55 -20.66
CA ARG A 41 -4.31 -6.49 -21.45
C ARG A 41 -3.36 -7.57 -20.96
N ASP A 42 -2.38 -7.92 -21.78
CA ASP A 42 -1.34 -8.90 -21.44
C ASP A 42 -0.58 -8.45 -20.18
N PRO A 43 -0.41 -9.30 -19.14
CA PRO A 43 0.41 -8.99 -17.97
C PRO A 43 1.83 -8.50 -18.29
N ASN A 44 2.41 -8.94 -19.42
CA ASN A 44 3.71 -8.48 -19.89
C ASN A 44 3.73 -6.98 -20.24
N ASP A 45 2.58 -6.38 -20.54
CA ASP A 45 2.48 -4.93 -20.73
C ASP A 45 2.65 -4.14 -19.43
N PHE A 46 2.57 -4.81 -18.28
CA PHE A 46 2.69 -4.20 -16.95
C PHE A 46 3.92 -4.69 -16.19
N SER A 47 4.47 -5.86 -16.53
CA SER A 47 5.69 -6.37 -15.91
C SER A 47 6.87 -5.42 -16.15
N GLY A 48 7.66 -5.18 -15.10
CA GLY A 48 8.76 -4.20 -15.14
C GLY A 48 8.33 -2.73 -15.27
N ARG A 49 7.02 -2.43 -15.35
CA ARG A 49 6.50 -1.05 -15.37
C ARG A 49 6.10 -0.59 -13.97
N ARG A 50 6.16 0.73 -13.78
CA ARG A 50 5.71 1.40 -12.55
C ARG A 50 4.19 1.55 -12.55
N ILE A 51 3.51 0.70 -11.80
CA ILE A 51 2.07 0.84 -11.55
C ILE A 51 1.88 1.89 -10.47
N ARG A 52 1.42 3.09 -10.88
CA ARG A 52 1.32 4.23 -9.98
C ARG A 52 0.05 4.15 -9.12
N VAL A 53 0.24 4.31 -7.83
CA VAL A 53 -0.82 4.49 -6.84
C VAL A 53 -0.67 5.85 -6.17
N ILE A 54 -1.79 6.50 -5.95
CA ILE A 54 -1.88 7.79 -5.26
C ILE A 54 -2.69 7.59 -3.99
N ALA A 55 -2.08 7.88 -2.84
CA ALA A 55 -2.78 8.07 -1.59
C ALA A 55 -3.01 9.57 -1.39
N GLU A 56 -4.28 9.97 -1.35
CA GLU A 56 -4.68 11.33 -1.02
C GLU A 56 -5.13 11.35 0.45
N ASN A 57 -4.53 12.24 1.22
CA ASN A 57 -4.91 12.51 2.60
C ASN A 57 -5.59 13.87 2.68
N LEU A 58 -6.69 13.91 3.43
CA LEU A 58 -7.46 15.11 3.70
C LEU A 58 -7.64 15.24 5.21
N LEU A 59 -7.20 16.37 5.76
CA LEU A 59 -7.54 16.75 7.13
C LEU A 59 -9.02 17.12 7.18
N PHE A 60 -9.71 16.70 8.25
CA PHE A 60 -11.10 17.12 8.42
C PHE A 60 -11.15 18.64 8.61
N PRO A 61 -12.10 19.34 7.96
CA PRO A 61 -12.33 20.76 8.23
C PRO A 61 -12.61 20.98 9.72
N LEU A 62 -12.18 22.12 10.24
CA LEU A 62 -12.51 22.53 11.61
C LEU A 62 -14.04 22.56 11.79
N GLY A 63 -14.53 22.03 12.92
CA GLY A 63 -15.97 21.97 13.22
C GLY A 63 -16.73 20.81 12.55
N PHE A 64 -16.05 19.84 11.94
CA PHE A 64 -16.71 18.65 11.40
C PHE A 64 -17.43 17.87 12.53
N PRO A 65 -18.70 17.46 12.35
CA PRO A 65 -19.46 16.81 13.41
C PRO A 65 -18.89 15.43 13.77
N LEU A 66 -18.77 15.18 15.07
CA LEU A 66 -18.46 13.89 15.68
C LEU A 66 -19.76 13.26 16.22
N PRO A 67 -19.91 11.92 16.25
CA PRO A 67 -18.90 10.90 15.95
C PRO A 67 -18.72 10.65 14.45
N LEU A 68 -17.50 10.26 14.08
CA LEU A 68 -17.20 9.85 12.71
C LEU A 68 -17.88 8.52 12.39
N PRO A 69 -18.34 8.31 11.14
CA PRO A 69 -18.94 7.05 10.74
C PRO A 69 -17.92 5.91 10.85
N THR A 70 -18.35 4.77 11.38
CA THR A 70 -17.55 3.54 11.50
C THR A 70 -17.82 2.56 10.36
N VAL A 71 -19.01 2.65 9.74
CA VAL A 71 -19.42 1.76 8.64
C VAL A 71 -18.77 2.19 7.32
N GLN A 72 -18.08 1.25 6.66
CA GLN A 72 -17.29 1.51 5.45
C GLN A 72 -18.08 2.15 4.29
N SER A 73 -19.35 1.80 4.11
CA SER A 73 -20.22 2.40 3.07
C SER A 73 -20.47 3.89 3.34
N LYS A 74 -20.75 4.25 4.59
CA LYS A 74 -20.93 5.64 5.03
C LYS A 74 -19.62 6.43 4.93
N ILE A 75 -18.49 5.83 5.31
CA ILE A 75 -17.16 6.43 5.15
C ILE A 75 -16.87 6.72 3.68
N THR A 76 -17.20 5.78 2.78
CA THR A 76 -16.98 5.93 1.34
C THR A 76 -17.84 7.06 0.77
N ALA A 77 -19.13 7.13 1.13
CA ALA A 77 -20.02 8.20 0.70
C ALA A 77 -19.54 9.58 1.20
N LEU A 78 -19.16 9.66 2.48
CA LEU A 78 -18.58 10.87 3.07
C LEU A 78 -17.29 11.28 2.35
N GLY A 79 -16.42 10.32 2.06
CA GLY A 79 -15.17 10.55 1.35
C GLY A 79 -15.39 11.11 -0.03
N LYS A 80 -16.30 10.52 -0.81
CA LYS A 80 -16.67 11.07 -2.12
C LYS A 80 -17.13 12.52 -2.02
N LYS A 81 -17.99 12.85 -1.05
CA LYS A 81 -18.47 14.22 -0.82
C LYS A 81 -17.34 15.17 -0.44
N LEU A 82 -16.56 14.83 0.59
CA LEU A 82 -15.46 15.67 1.09
C LEU A 82 -14.37 15.87 0.03
N PHE A 83 -13.94 14.80 -0.65
CA PHE A 83 -12.97 14.88 -1.75
C PHE A 83 -13.55 15.48 -3.04
N HIS A 84 -14.84 15.76 -3.12
CA HIS A 84 -15.39 16.58 -4.19
C HIS A 84 -15.41 18.05 -3.76
N THR A 85 -16.04 18.36 -2.63
CA THR A 85 -16.18 19.74 -2.11
C THR A 85 -14.85 20.43 -1.87
N THR A 86 -13.89 19.74 -1.23
CA THR A 86 -12.57 20.35 -0.96
C THR A 86 -11.72 20.53 -2.21
N ALA A 87 -12.07 19.91 -3.34
CA ALA A 87 -11.30 20.04 -4.58
C ALA A 87 -11.51 21.43 -5.16
N THR A 88 -12.76 21.88 -5.09
CA THR A 88 -13.21 23.17 -5.57
C THR A 88 -12.93 24.26 -4.55
N ASN A 89 -13.19 24.01 -3.27
CA ASN A 89 -13.26 25.07 -2.27
C ASN A 89 -11.98 25.24 -1.43
N ALA A 90 -11.15 24.19 -1.32
CA ALA A 90 -9.98 24.22 -0.44
C ALA A 90 -8.89 23.21 -0.88
N PRO A 91 -8.36 23.29 -2.10
CA PRO A 91 -7.48 22.26 -2.66
C PRO A 91 -6.18 22.06 -1.87
N LEU A 92 -5.68 23.11 -1.21
CA LEU A 92 -4.44 23.08 -0.42
C LEU A 92 -4.56 22.29 0.89
N THR A 93 -5.77 21.85 1.27
CA THR A 93 -5.99 21.00 2.45
C THR A 93 -5.67 19.52 2.20
N ARG A 94 -5.21 19.20 0.98
CA ARG A 94 -4.96 17.83 0.52
C ARG A 94 -3.48 17.57 0.39
N LEU A 95 -3.06 16.46 0.97
CA LEU A 95 -1.70 15.95 0.85
C LEU A 95 -1.73 14.70 -0.02
N TYR A 96 -0.72 14.57 -0.90
CA TYR A 96 -0.65 13.49 -1.86
C TYR A 96 0.65 12.73 -1.70
N VAL A 97 0.55 11.43 -1.54
CA VAL A 97 1.70 10.51 -1.57
C VAL A 97 1.56 9.63 -2.80
N LYS A 98 2.63 9.56 -3.60
CA LYS A 98 2.71 8.71 -4.78
C LYS A 98 3.65 7.56 -4.48
N PHE A 99 3.18 6.34 -4.68
CA PHE A 99 4.01 5.15 -4.61
C PHE A 99 3.81 4.31 -5.87
N ASN A 100 4.81 3.50 -6.20
CA ASN A 100 4.78 2.63 -7.37
C ASN A 100 4.81 1.19 -6.90
N ILE A 101 3.95 0.36 -7.48
CA ILE A 101 4.03 -1.09 -7.38
C ILE A 101 4.78 -1.58 -8.61
N LEU A 102 5.76 -2.45 -8.38
CA LEU A 102 6.52 -3.10 -9.42
C LEU A 102 6.12 -4.57 -9.41
N LEU A 103 5.62 -5.04 -10.56
CA LEU A 103 5.42 -6.46 -10.77
C LEU A 103 6.70 -7.01 -11.39
N SER A 104 7.35 -7.89 -10.64
CA SER A 104 8.52 -8.61 -11.14
C SER A 104 8.12 -9.42 -12.37
N ARG A 105 8.93 -9.34 -13.42
CA ARG A 105 8.84 -10.27 -14.53
C ARG A 105 9.33 -11.62 -14.02
N VAL A 106 8.51 -12.65 -14.16
CA VAL A 106 8.96 -14.02 -13.93
C VAL A 106 9.82 -14.38 -15.15
N PRO A 107 11.13 -14.68 -14.99
CA PRO A 107 11.93 -15.21 -16.08
C PRO A 107 11.35 -16.58 -16.51
N ASP A 108 11.48 -16.93 -17.78
CA ASP A 108 11.04 -18.26 -18.27
C ASP A 108 11.78 -19.41 -17.53
N ASP A 109 12.97 -19.12 -16.97
CA ASP A 109 13.79 -20.03 -16.18
C ASP A 109 13.53 -19.91 -14.68
N TRP A 110 12.45 -20.54 -14.21
CA TRP A 110 12.18 -20.72 -12.78
C TRP A 110 12.92 -21.96 -12.26
N ALA A 111 14.25 -21.90 -12.16
CA ALA A 111 14.88 -22.69 -11.11
C ALA A 111 14.42 -22.04 -9.79
N LEU A 112 13.55 -22.75 -9.05
CA LEU A 112 13.12 -22.40 -7.70
C LEU A 112 14.31 -21.79 -6.94
N ILE A 113 14.29 -20.48 -6.73
CA ILE A 113 15.15 -19.86 -5.73
C ILE A 113 14.53 -20.27 -4.41
N GLU A 114 14.84 -21.48 -3.96
CA GLU A 114 14.79 -21.80 -2.55
C GLU A 114 15.63 -20.71 -1.88
N LEU A 115 14.96 -19.85 -1.12
CA LEU A 115 15.61 -19.01 -0.14
C LEU A 115 16.39 -19.96 0.76
N LYS A 116 17.68 -20.17 0.44
CA LYS A 116 18.64 -20.77 1.36
C LYS A 116 18.71 -19.81 2.54
N THR A 117 17.84 -20.03 3.52
CA THR A 117 18.11 -19.66 4.90
C THR A 117 19.45 -20.29 5.23
N THR A 118 20.50 -19.49 5.07
CA THR A 118 21.83 -19.86 5.53
C THR A 118 21.75 -19.81 7.04
N THR A 119 21.32 -20.92 7.65
CA THR A 119 21.62 -21.18 9.05
C THR A 119 23.13 -21.37 9.08
N SER A 120 23.85 -20.29 9.39
CA SER A 120 25.27 -20.33 9.70
C SER A 120 25.45 -21.13 10.99
N ASN A 121 25.48 -22.46 10.88
CA ASN A 121 26.11 -23.30 11.89
C ASN A 121 27.63 -23.20 11.70
N GLU A 122 28.19 -22.01 11.98
CA GLU A 122 29.61 -21.95 12.30
C GLU A 122 29.78 -22.38 13.75
N PRO A 123 30.59 -23.41 14.04
CA PRO A 123 30.93 -23.74 15.42
C PRO A 123 31.71 -22.58 16.03
N ILE A 124 31.23 -22.10 17.19
CA ILE A 124 31.89 -21.09 18.01
C ILE A 124 33.31 -21.59 18.33
N PRO A 125 34.38 -20.85 17.99
CA PRO A 125 35.73 -21.26 18.38
C PRO A 125 35.85 -21.23 19.90
N PRO A 126 36.54 -22.21 20.52
CA PRO A 126 36.69 -22.24 21.97
C PRO A 126 37.44 -20.99 22.45
N ALA A 127 36.95 -20.42 23.56
CA ALA A 127 37.52 -19.24 24.18
C ALA A 127 39.02 -19.44 24.42
N SER A 128 39.85 -18.59 23.81
CA SER A 128 41.27 -18.54 24.08
C SER A 128 41.50 -18.14 25.54
N THR A 129 42.28 -18.96 26.22
CA THR A 129 42.74 -18.75 27.59
C THR A 129 43.46 -17.42 27.71
N ILE A 130 42.95 -16.53 28.57
CA ILE A 130 43.65 -15.32 28.99
C ILE A 130 44.88 -15.79 29.81
N PRO A 131 46.11 -15.33 29.52
CA PRO A 131 47.25 -15.67 30.36
C PRO A 131 47.11 -14.95 31.71
N ASN A 132 47.21 -15.74 32.78
CA ASN A 132 47.19 -15.26 34.17
C ASN A 132 48.35 -14.27 34.43
N LEU A 133 48.02 -13.19 35.13
CA LEU A 133 48.93 -12.49 36.04
C LEU A 133 49.00 -13.27 37.36
#